data_AF-A0A9W4TBW1-F1
#
_entry.id   AF-A0A9W4TBW1-F1
#
_cell.length_a   1.000
_cell.length_b   1.000
_cell.length_c   1.000
_cell.angle_alpha   90.00
_cell.angle_beta   90.00
_cell.angle_gamma   90.00
#
_symmetry.space_group_name_H-M   'P 1'
#
loop_
_entity.id
_entity.type
_entity.pdbx_description
1 polymer ?
#
loop_
_entity_poly.entity_id
_entity_poly.type
_entity_poly.pdbx_seq_one_letter_code
_entity_poly.pdbx_strand_id
1 'polypeptide(L)' 'MLEKHRSLRGTLTSKIKESVFAVFGKNILPPINTKASALEISR' A
#
# COMPACT_ATOMS: atom_id res chain seq x y z
N MET A 1 8.38 -23.60 -14.08
CA MET A 1 8.23 -22.34 -14.84
C MET A 1 7.28 -21.37 -14.15
N LEU A 2 6.09 -21.81 -13.74
CA LEU A 2 5.07 -21.00 -13.05
C LEU A 2 5.57 -20.27 -11.79
N GLU A 3 6.29 -20.96 -10.90
CA GLU A 3 6.82 -20.34 -9.67
C GLU A 3 7.77 -19.18 -9.95
N LYS A 4 8.64 -19.29 -10.95
CA LYS A 4 9.56 -18.20 -11.34
C LYS A 4 8.77 -16.97 -11.83
N HIS A 5 7.71 -17.18 -12.60
CA HIS A 5 6.83 -16.09 -13.04
C HIS A 5 6.07 -15.44 -11.88
N ARG A 6 5.56 -16.25 -10.93
CA ARG A 6 4.88 -15.73 -9.74
C ARG A 6 5.84 -14.88 -8.90
N SER A 7 7.05 -15.38 -8.65
CA SER A 7 8.07 -14.64 -7.90
C SER A 7 8.42 -13.32 -8.57
N LEU A 8 8.66 -13.32 -9.89
CA LEU A 8 8.98 -12.09 -10.63
C LEU A 8 7.84 -11.05 -10.55
N ARG A 9 6.59 -11.49 -10.70
CA ARG A 9 5.40 -10.62 -10.56
C ARG A 9 5.26 -10.09 -9.13
N GLY A 10 5.54 -10.92 -8.13
CA GLY A 10 5.56 -10.52 -6.73
C GLY A 10 6.59 -9.42 -6.48
N THR A 11 7.84 -9.64 -6.91
CA THR A 11 8.91 -8.66 -6.80
C THR A 11 8.58 -7.34 -7.49
N LEU A 12 8.03 -7.38 -8.71
CA LEU A 12 7.63 -6.18 -9.44
C LEU A 12 6.53 -5.41 -8.70
N THR A 13 5.49 -6.11 -8.22
CA THR A 13 4.39 -5.50 -7.46
C THR A 13 4.89 -4.84 -6.18
N SER A 14 5.81 -5.50 -5.45
CA SER A 14 6.42 -4.93 -4.25
C SER A 14 7.19 -3.64 -4.55
N LYS A 15 8.01 -3.64 -5.61
CA LYS A 15 8.75 -2.43 -6.03
C LYS A 15 7.83 -1.29 -6.45
N ILE A 16 6.74 -1.57 -7.17
CA ILE A 16 5.76 -0.55 -7.55
C ILE A 16 5.12 0.05 -6.29
N LYS A 17 4.71 -0.79 -5.34
CA LYS A 17 4.14 -0.33 -4.07
C LYS A 17 5.12 0.56 -3.32
N GLU A 18 6.36 0.11 -3.16
CA GLU A 18 7.43 0.90 -2.52
C GLU A 18 7.62 2.26 -3.19
N SER A 19 7.70 2.31 -4.53
CA SER A 19 7.85 3.56 -5.27
C SER A 19 6.66 4.50 -5.09
N VAL A 20 5.43 3.98 -5.14
CA VAL A 20 4.21 4.78 -4.90
C VAL A 20 4.22 5.35 -3.48
N PHE A 21 4.54 4.55 -2.46
CA PHE A 21 4.64 5.05 -1.09
C PHE A 21 5.85 5.96 -0.87
N ALA A 22 6.94 5.83 -1.63
CA ALA A 22 8.06 6.76 -1.56
C ALA A 22 7.66 8.15 -2.10
N VAL A 23 6.92 8.21 -3.20
CA VAL A 23 6.48 9.47 -3.82
C VAL A 23 5.32 10.10 -3.05
N PHE A 24 4.33 9.30 -2.65
CA PHE A 24 3.08 9.81 -2.08
C PHE A 24 2.94 9.52 -0.57
N GLY A 25 3.65 8.55 -0.03
CA GLY A 25 3.32 7.97 1.28
C GLY A 25 3.70 8.80 2.51
N LYS A 26 4.86 9.45 2.53
CA LYS A 26 5.34 10.14 3.76
C LYS A 26 4.70 11.51 3.99
N ASN A 27 4.44 12.26 2.92
CA ASN A 27 4.03 13.66 3.01
C ASN A 27 2.65 13.94 2.37
N ILE A 28 2.10 13.01 1.59
CA ILE A 28 0.82 13.21 0.85
C ILE A 28 -0.30 12.34 1.42
N LEU A 29 0.00 11.14 1.96
CA LEU A 29 -1.01 10.31 2.57
C LEU A 29 -1.28 10.71 4.02
N PRO A 30 -2.55 10.92 4.42
CA PRO A 30 -2.89 11.13 5.82
C PRO A 30 -2.57 9.88 6.64
N PRO A 31 -2.17 10.03 7.91
CA PRO A 31 -1.94 8.90 8.80
C PRO A 31 -3.21 8.06 8.95
N ILE A 32 -3.07 6.73 8.94
CA ILE A 32 -4.19 5.81 9.16
C ILE A 32 -4.66 5.98 10.62
N ASN A 33 -5.87 6.51 10.81
CA ASN A 33 -6.49 6.60 12.14
C ASN A 33 -7.08 5.24 12.53
N THR A 34 -6.35 4.47 13.34
CA THR A 34 -6.81 3.18 13.87
C THR A 34 -7.77 3.30 15.05
N LYS A 35 -8.06 4.52 15.50
CA LYS A 35 -8.95 4.83 16.63
C LYS A 35 -10.19 5.62 16.20
N ALA A 36 -10.49 5.66 14.90
CA ALA A 36 -11.70 6.30 14.40
C ALA A 36 -12.93 5.67 15.06
N SER A 37 -13.79 6.50 15.61
CA SER A 37 -15.06 6.08 16.19
C SER A 37 -16.03 5.63 15.10
N ALA A 38 -17.04 4.82 15.47
CA ALA A 38 -18.04 4.34 14.51
C ALA A 38 -18.77 5.50 13.79
N LEU A 39 -18.97 6.63 14.48
CA LEU A 39 -19.62 7.82 13.94
C LEU A 39 -18.77 8.54 12.89
N GLU A 40 -17.44 8.44 12.97
CA GLU A 40 -16.50 9.01 12.00
C GLU A 40 -16.36 8.14 10.74
N ILE A 41 -16.65 6.84 10.85
CA ILE A 41 -16.58 5.86 9.75
C ILE A 41 -17.91 5.78 8.98
N SER A 42 -19.05 6.06 9.61
CA SER A 42 -20.39 5.83 9.05
C SER A 42 -20.93 6.94 8.14
N ARG A 43 -20.09 7.81 7.58
CA ARG A 43 -20.47 8.85 6.60
C ARG A 43 -20.20 8.39 5.18
#